data_AF-A0AAE3KSA4-F1
#
_entry.id   AF-A0AAE3KSA4-F1
#
_cell.length_a   1.000
_cell.length_b   1.000
_cell.length_c   1.000
_cell.angle_alpha   90.00
_cell.angle_beta   90.00
_cell.angle_gamma   90.00
#
_symmetry.space_group_name_H-M   'P 1'
#
loop_
_entity.id
_entity.type
_entity.pdbx_description
1 polymer ?
#
loop_
_entity_poly.entity_id
_entity_poly.type
_entity_poly.pdbx_seq_one_letter_code
_entity_poly.pdbx_strand_id
1 'polypeptide(L)'
;MYNLKANYDKILPIVKLALNEFLLPDGNFKTYKNKPKWSDIEVVTLSILAETISLDSENWMFSKLNNDLLMIFSELIDRSNYNRRKRRLSGYINSISEWVAQQIDGENRKVILDSIPLQICMNPRILRSKICKDDNNV
;
A
#
# COMPACT_ATOMS: atom_id res chain seq x y z
N MET A 1 18.15 -1.12 -7.43
CA MET A 1 17.39 -2.35 -7.14
C MET A 1 16.81 -2.21 -5.74
N TYR A 2 15.48 -2.19 -5.58
CA TYR A 2 14.87 -1.92 -4.27
C TYR A 2 15.11 -3.09 -3.32
N ASN A 3 15.79 -2.84 -2.20
CA ASN A 3 15.95 -3.84 -1.15
C ASN A 3 14.70 -3.81 -0.26
N LEU A 4 13.68 -4.60 -0.64
CA LEU A 4 12.40 -4.68 0.06
C LEU A 4 12.59 -5.02 1.54
N LYS A 5 13.51 -5.92 1.87
CA LYS A 5 13.78 -6.31 3.26
C LYS A 5 14.33 -5.15 4.08
N ALA A 6 15.38 -4.50 3.60
CA ALA A 6 15.98 -3.38 4.31
C ALA A 6 15.00 -2.22 4.51
N ASN A 7 14.15 -1.95 3.51
CA ASN A 7 13.12 -0.92 3.62
C ASN A 7 12.00 -1.33 4.58
N TYR A 8 11.58 -2.59 4.54
CA TYR A 8 10.60 -3.13 5.49
C TYR A 8 11.08 -3.00 6.94
N ASP A 9 12.33 -3.39 7.21
CA ASP A 9 12.92 -3.34 8.56
C ASP A 9 13.07 -1.89 9.06
N LYS A 10 13.17 -0.91 8.17
CA LYS A 10 13.17 0.53 8.52
C LYS A 10 11.77 1.09 8.77
N ILE A 11 10.77 0.64 8.01
CA ILE A 11 9.39 1.16 8.10
C ILE A 11 8.66 0.54 9.30
N LEU A 12 8.88 -0.73 9.60
CA LEU A 12 8.18 -1.43 10.68
C LEU A 12 8.28 -0.71 12.05
N PRO A 13 9.45 -0.23 12.51
CA PRO A 13 9.55 0.53 13.75
C PRO A 13 8.74 1.84 13.73
N ILE A 14 8.72 2.54 12.59
CA ILE A 14 7.98 3.81 12.42
C ILE A 14 6.47 3.54 12.55
N VAL A 15 5.98 2.51 11.86
CA VAL A 15 4.58 2.08 11.94
C VAL A 15 4.20 1.68 13.36
N LYS A 16 5.07 0.96 14.07
CA LYS A 16 4.88 0.59 15.48
C LYS A 16 4.79 1.81 16.39
N LEU A 17 5.65 2.79 16.19
CA LEU A 17 5.63 4.04 16.97
C LEU A 17 4.34 4.82 16.71
N ALA A 18 3.95 4.98 15.45
CA ALA A 18 2.76 5.73 15.07
C ALA A 18 1.45 5.10 15.57
N LEU A 19 1.36 3.77 15.63
CA LEU A 19 0.15 3.05 16.00
C LEU A 19 0.21 2.39 17.38
N ASN A 20 1.19 2.75 18.22
CA ASN A 20 1.42 2.08 19.50
C ASN A 20 0.19 2.09 20.42
N GLU A 21 -0.58 3.18 20.41
CA GLU A 21 -1.79 3.33 21.24
C GLU A 21 -2.91 2.34 20.87
N PHE A 22 -2.95 1.89 19.62
CA PHE A 22 -3.97 0.95 19.12
C PHE A 22 -3.50 -0.50 19.11
N LEU A 23 -2.23 -0.75 19.43
CA LEU A 23 -1.60 -2.05 19.26
C LEU A 23 -1.84 -2.95 20.47
N LEU A 24 -2.27 -4.18 20.21
CA LEU A 24 -2.23 -5.25 21.21
C LEU A 24 -0.83 -5.88 21.27
N PRO A 25 -0.48 -6.59 22.37
CA PRO A 25 0.84 -7.22 22.53
C PRO A 25 1.22 -8.22 21.44
N ASP A 26 0.24 -8.74 20.70
CA ASP A 26 0.41 -9.67 19.58
C ASP A 26 0.60 -8.97 18.22
N GLY A 27 0.70 -7.64 18.20
CA GLY A 27 0.87 -6.85 16.98
C GLY A 27 -0.41 -6.66 16.16
N ASN A 28 -1.57 -6.99 16.74
CA ASN A 28 -2.87 -6.84 16.09
C ASN A 28 -3.66 -5.66 16.67
N PHE A 29 -4.62 -5.13 15.90
CA PHE A 29 -5.54 -4.08 16.40
C PHE A 29 -6.80 -4.66 17.05
N LYS A 30 -6.99 -5.98 16.94
CA LYS A 30 -8.09 -6.70 17.56
C LYS A 30 -7.67 -8.13 17.88
N THR A 31 -8.38 -8.75 18.80
CA THR A 31 -8.18 -10.17 19.10
C THR A 31 -8.74 -11.05 18.00
N TYR A 32 -7.97 -12.07 17.62
CA TYR A 32 -8.42 -13.11 16.68
C TYR A 32 -8.56 -14.44 17.41
N LYS A 33 -9.66 -15.14 17.16
CA LYS A 33 -9.86 -16.51 17.67
C LYS A 33 -8.77 -17.45 17.15
N ASN A 34 -8.46 -17.35 15.86
CA ASN A 34 -7.35 -18.04 15.21
C ASN A 34 -6.31 -17.01 14.83
N LYS A 35 -5.08 -17.14 15.37
CA LYS A 35 -4.01 -16.19 15.08
C LYS A 35 -3.70 -16.21 13.58
N PRO A 36 -3.70 -15.04 12.91
CA PRO A 36 -3.28 -14.97 11.52
C PRO A 36 -1.78 -15.23 11.40
N LYS A 37 -1.33 -15.73 10.24
CA LYS A 37 0.10 -15.94 9.97
C LYS A 37 0.91 -14.64 10.04
N TRP A 38 0.35 -13.55 9.52
CA TRP A 38 0.89 -12.21 9.71
C TRP A 38 0.01 -11.42 10.66
N SER A 39 0.62 -10.66 11.55
CA SER A 39 -0.06 -9.66 12.38
C SER A 39 -0.64 -8.52 11.55
N ASP A 40 -1.60 -7.77 12.09
CA ASP A 40 -2.18 -6.63 11.38
C ASP A 40 -1.12 -5.55 11.11
N ILE A 41 -0.14 -5.37 12.00
CA ILE A 41 0.93 -4.39 11.78
C ILE A 41 1.84 -4.75 10.61
N GLU A 42 2.14 -6.02 10.38
CA GLU A 42 2.95 -6.45 9.23
C GLU A 42 2.22 -6.20 7.91
N VAL A 43 0.89 -6.39 7.90
CA VAL A 43 0.05 -6.07 6.73
C VAL A 43 0.06 -4.57 6.44
N VAL A 44 -0.08 -3.73 7.47
CA VAL A 44 -0.02 -2.27 7.33
C VAL A 44 1.36 -1.83 6.84
N THR A 45 2.42 -2.37 7.45
CA THR A 45 3.81 -2.08 7.08
C THR A 45 4.08 -2.42 5.62
N LEU A 46 3.64 -3.59 5.15
CA LEU A 46 3.81 -3.97 3.75
C LEU A 46 3.03 -3.06 2.79
N SER A 47 1.83 -2.60 3.19
CA SER A 47 1.06 -1.66 2.38
C SER A 47 1.79 -0.33 2.20
N ILE A 48 2.35 0.21 3.29
CA ILE A 48 3.12 1.46 3.25
C ILE A 48 4.43 1.28 2.48
N LEU A 49 5.09 0.14 2.64
CA LEU A 49 6.28 -0.19 1.84
C LEU A 49 5.96 -0.19 0.33
N ALA A 50 4.83 -0.78 -0.06
CA ALA A 50 4.42 -0.78 -1.46
C ALA A 50 4.20 0.64 -1.99
N GLU A 51 3.56 1.51 -1.19
CA GLU A 51 3.30 2.91 -1.54
C GLU A 51 4.58 3.74 -1.64
N THR A 52 5.48 3.62 -0.65
CA THR A 52 6.77 4.34 -0.61
C THR A 52 7.72 3.97 -1.75
N ILE A 53 7.62 2.75 -2.28
CA ILE A 53 8.40 2.29 -3.45
C ILE A 53 7.61 2.50 -4.77
N SER A 54 6.40 3.05 -4.68
CA SER A 54 5.50 3.26 -5.83
C SER A 54 5.24 1.96 -6.63
N LEU A 55 4.98 0.87 -5.90
CA LEU A 55 4.65 -0.43 -6.48
C LEU A 55 3.15 -0.53 -6.78
N ASP A 56 2.80 -0.30 -8.04
CA ASP A 56 1.41 -0.35 -8.51
C ASP A 56 0.87 -1.79 -8.64
N SER A 57 1.75 -2.77 -8.87
CA SER A 57 1.36 -4.16 -9.11
C SER A 57 1.60 -5.03 -7.87
N GLU A 58 0.52 -5.30 -7.14
CA GLU A 58 0.50 -6.26 -6.03
C GLU A 58 0.97 -7.66 -6.48
N ASN A 59 0.65 -8.08 -7.70
CA ASN A 59 1.04 -9.40 -8.20
C ASN A 59 2.57 -9.54 -8.31
N TRP A 60 3.20 -8.52 -8.87
CA TRP A 60 4.66 -8.41 -8.93
C TRP A 60 5.29 -8.38 -7.54
N MET A 61 4.74 -7.59 -6.61
CA MET A 61 5.21 -7.53 -5.22
C MET A 61 5.19 -8.92 -4.57
N PHE A 62 4.07 -9.64 -4.65
CA PHE A 62 3.96 -10.99 -4.09
C PHE A 62 4.88 -11.99 -4.81
N SER A 63 5.04 -11.89 -6.13
CA SER A 63 5.99 -12.73 -6.86
C SER A 63 7.43 -12.47 -6.40
N LYS A 64 7.80 -11.21 -6.15
CA LYS A 64 9.13 -10.84 -5.66
C LYS A 64 9.37 -11.31 -4.23
N LEU A 65 8.40 -11.12 -3.35
CA LEU A 65 8.46 -11.61 -1.96
C LEU A 65 8.59 -13.13 -1.91
N ASN A 66 7.82 -13.84 -2.75
CA ASN A 66 7.90 -15.29 -2.83
C ASN A 66 9.23 -15.76 -3.41
N ASN A 67 9.68 -15.22 -4.55
CA ASN A 67 10.85 -15.77 -5.23
C ASN A 67 12.18 -15.43 -4.53
N ASP A 68 12.32 -14.21 -4.04
CA ASP A 68 13.62 -13.71 -3.59
C ASP A 68 13.74 -13.65 -2.06
N LEU A 69 12.60 -13.65 -1.36
CA LEU A 69 12.54 -13.33 0.08
C LEU A 69 11.73 -14.36 0.87
N LEU A 70 11.44 -15.54 0.30
CA LEU A 70 10.68 -16.62 0.97
C LEU A 70 11.32 -17.05 2.29
N MET A 71 12.66 -17.16 2.34
CA MET A 71 13.37 -17.50 3.58
C MET A 71 13.28 -16.41 4.64
N ILE A 72 13.04 -15.18 4.23
CA ILE A 72 13.02 -14.01 5.10
C ILE A 72 11.59 -13.70 5.58
N PHE A 73 10.59 -13.98 4.74
CA PHE A 73 9.16 -13.86 5.03
C PHE A 73 8.50 -15.25 5.03
N SER A 74 8.97 -16.14 5.90
CA SER A 74 8.56 -17.55 5.97
C SER A 74 7.06 -17.77 6.20
N GLU A 75 6.36 -16.79 6.78
CA GLU A 75 4.93 -16.86 7.09
C GLU A 75 4.05 -15.96 6.20
N LEU A 76 4.54 -15.56 5.02
CA LEU A 76 3.80 -14.70 4.09
C LEU A 76 2.37 -15.20 3.86
N ILE A 77 1.41 -14.30 4.04
CA ILE A 77 -0.01 -14.59 3.80
C ILE A 77 -0.33 -14.63 2.30
N ASP A 78 -1.39 -15.34 1.93
CA ASP A 78 -1.89 -15.30 0.56
C ASP A 78 -2.29 -13.87 0.14
N ARG A 79 -2.05 -13.53 -1.13
CA ARG A 79 -2.36 -12.22 -1.71
C ARG A 79 -3.83 -11.83 -1.50
N SER A 80 -4.76 -12.77 -1.63
CA SER A 80 -6.19 -12.50 -1.47
C SER A 80 -6.52 -12.15 -0.01
N ASN A 81 -5.89 -12.84 0.94
CA ASN A 81 -6.02 -12.56 2.36
C ASN A 81 -5.38 -11.22 2.74
N TYR A 82 -4.20 -10.92 2.19
CA TYR A 82 -3.56 -9.61 2.31
C TYR A 82 -4.50 -8.50 1.84
N ASN A 83 -5.04 -8.59 0.62
CA ASN A 83 -5.91 -7.57 0.06
C ASN A 83 -7.20 -7.38 0.88
N ARG A 84 -7.80 -8.48 1.35
CA ARG A 84 -8.97 -8.40 2.23
C ARG A 84 -8.64 -7.66 3.53
N ARG A 85 -7.48 -7.96 4.14
CA ARG A 85 -7.05 -7.32 5.39
C ARG A 85 -6.63 -5.87 5.18
N LYS A 86 -5.85 -5.56 4.13
CA LYS A 86 -5.47 -4.20 3.73
C LYS A 86 -6.69 -3.29 3.61
N ARG A 87 -7.76 -3.74 2.92
CA ARG A 87 -9.01 -2.96 2.82
C ARG A 87 -9.64 -2.68 4.18
N ARG A 88 -9.71 -3.68 5.05
CA ARG A 88 -10.24 -3.53 6.42
C ARG A 88 -9.37 -2.62 7.29
N LEU A 89 -8.05 -2.60 7.06
CA LEU A 89 -7.07 -1.81 7.81
C LEU A 89 -6.79 -0.44 7.17
N SER A 90 -7.54 -0.06 6.13
CA SER A 90 -7.34 1.19 5.38
C SER A 90 -7.34 2.43 6.27
N GLY A 91 -8.18 2.47 7.31
CA GLY A 91 -8.19 3.57 8.28
C GLY A 91 -6.84 3.74 8.98
N TYR A 92 -6.21 2.63 9.42
CA TYR A 92 -4.90 2.67 10.07
C TYR A 92 -3.76 3.00 9.10
N ILE A 93 -3.89 2.59 7.84
CA ILE A 93 -2.92 2.94 6.79
C ILE A 93 -2.96 4.44 6.55
N ASN A 94 -4.16 5.00 6.36
CA ASN A 94 -4.36 6.43 6.15
C ASN A 94 -3.89 7.26 7.36
N SER A 95 -4.18 6.80 8.59
CA SER A 95 -3.74 7.52 9.79
C SER A 95 -2.21 7.59 9.90
N ILE A 96 -1.48 6.61 9.37
CA ILE A 96 -0.01 6.69 9.32
C ILE A 96 0.43 7.72 8.28
N SER A 97 -0.19 7.76 7.10
CA SER A 97 0.12 8.78 6.10
C SER A 97 -0.11 10.19 6.65
N GLU A 98 -1.21 10.40 7.38
CA GLU A 98 -1.49 11.66 8.08
C GLU A 98 -0.46 11.95 9.17
N TRP A 99 -0.11 10.96 9.99
CA TRP A 99 0.90 11.09 11.04
C TRP A 99 2.26 11.48 10.45
N VAL A 100 2.70 10.83 9.38
CA VAL A 100 3.94 11.14 8.67
C VAL A 100 3.88 12.56 8.08
N ALA A 101 2.76 12.95 7.46
CA ALA A 101 2.58 14.30 6.94
C ALA A 101 2.74 15.35 8.05
N GLN A 102 2.14 15.13 9.22
CA GLN A 102 2.29 16.03 10.38
C GLN A 102 3.75 16.14 10.86
N GLN A 103 4.52 15.05 10.84
CA GLN A 103 5.94 15.10 11.19
C GLN A 103 6.77 15.89 10.17
N ILE A 104 6.38 15.89 8.90
CA ILE A 104 7.07 16.60 7.82
C ILE A 104 6.68 18.09 7.77
N ASP A 105 5.41 18.40 8.02
CA ASP A 105 4.85 19.75 7.95
C ASP A 105 5.24 20.66 9.12
N GLY A 106 5.75 20.12 10.23
CA GLY A 106 5.93 20.83 11.50
C GLY A 106 6.62 22.21 11.42
N GLU A 107 7.62 22.40 10.57
CA GLU A 107 8.36 23.69 10.44
C GLU A 107 8.28 24.34 9.06
N ASN A 108 7.75 23.65 8.05
CA ASN A 108 7.84 24.10 6.66
C ASN A 108 6.62 24.94 6.25
N ARG A 109 6.80 26.27 6.19
CA ARG A 109 5.77 27.20 5.69
C ARG A 109 5.48 27.09 4.18
N LYS A 110 6.25 26.29 3.44
CA LYS A 110 6.14 26.13 1.97
C LYS A 110 6.33 24.67 1.60
N VAL A 111 5.36 24.11 0.89
CA VAL A 111 5.38 22.74 0.38
C VAL A 111 5.32 22.79 -1.15
N ILE A 112 6.16 22.00 -1.81
CA ILE A 112 6.10 21.82 -3.27
C ILE A 112 5.19 20.61 -3.51
N LEU A 113 4.04 20.85 -4.13
CA LEU A 113 3.12 19.79 -4.54
C LEU A 113 3.45 19.38 -5.97
N ASP A 114 4.13 18.24 -6.13
CA ASP A 114 4.31 17.59 -7.43
C ASP A 114 3.17 16.58 -7.65
N SER A 115 1.97 17.10 -7.98
CA SER A 115 0.83 16.24 -8.29
C SER A 115 0.83 15.87 -9.77
N ILE A 116 0.87 14.58 -10.08
CA ILE A 116 0.56 14.10 -11.43
C ILE A 116 -0.93 14.39 -11.70
N PRO A 117 -1.30 14.99 -12.84
CA PRO A 117 -2.70 15.24 -13.17
C PRO A 117 -3.47 13.92 -13.27
N LEU A 118 -4.50 13.76 -12.43
CA LEU A 118 -5.43 12.65 -12.52
C LEU A 118 -6.38 12.86 -13.68
N GLN A 119 -6.48 11.86 -14.57
CA GLN A 119 -7.41 11.91 -15.68
C GLN A 119 -8.85 11.74 -15.19
N ILE A 120 -9.55 12.87 -15.01
CA ILE A 120 -10.93 12.92 -14.48
C ILE A 120 -11.93 12.31 -15.47
N CYS A 121 -11.68 12.48 -16.77
CA CYS A 121 -12.54 11.98 -17.83
C CYS A 121 -11.74 11.09 -18.77
N MET A 122 -11.83 9.78 -18.55
CA MET A 122 -11.52 8.81 -19.59
C MET A 122 -12.74 8.74 -20.52
N ASN A 123 -12.52 8.66 -21.83
CA ASN A 123 -13.58 8.34 -22.80
C ASN A 123 -13.48 6.84 -23.19
N PRO A 124 -13.68 5.89 -22.27
CA PRO A 124 -13.40 4.47 -22.51
C PRO A 124 -14.26 3.88 -23.62
N ARG A 125 -15.39 4.54 -23.93
CA ARG A 125 -16.34 4.11 -24.96
C ARG A 125 -16.06 4.71 -26.33
N ILE A 126 -15.13 5.65 -26.50
CA ILE A 126 -14.90 6.28 -27.80
C ILE A 126 -14.41 5.30 -28.85
N LEU A 127 -13.49 4.38 -28.48
CA LEU A 127 -13.01 3.33 -29.37
C LEU A 127 -14.14 2.38 -29.82
N ARG A 128 -15.14 2.17 -28.95
CA ARG A 128 -16.32 1.34 -29.21
C ARG A 128 -17.48 2.10 -29.85
N SER A 129 -17.46 3.43 -29.84
CA SER A 129 -18.49 4.26 -30.46
C SER A 129 -18.41 4.08 -31.98
N LYS A 130 -19.56 3.87 -32.61
CA LYS A 130 -19.72 3.90 -34.07
C LYS A 130 -20.37 5.20 -34.55
N ILE A 131 -20.82 6.04 -33.61
CA ILE A 131 -21.49 7.32 -33.88
C ILE A 131 -20.40 8.36 -34.17
N CYS A 132 -20.58 9.15 -35.23
CA CYS A 132 -19.63 10.18 -35.70
C CYS A 132 -18.23 9.68 -36.08
N LYS A 133 -18.12 8.46 -36.62
CA LYS A 133 -16.95 8.06 -37.41
C LYS A 133 -17.25 8.45 -38.85
N ASP A 134 -16.54 9.44 -39.37
CA ASP A 134 -16.62 9.74 -40.80
C ASP A 134 -16.17 8.49 -41.56
N ASP A 135 -17.04 7.98 -42.42
CA ASP A 135 -16.69 6.91 -43.35
C ASP A 135 -15.67 7.50 -44.33
N ASN A 136 -14.38 7.25 -44.09
CA ASN A 136 -13.30 7.55 -45.04
C ASN A 136 -13.35 6.58 -46.24
N ASN A 137 -14.49 6.53 -46.92
CA ASN A 137 -14.64 5.96 -48.26
C ASN A 137 -14.73 7.12 -49.27
N VAL A 138 -13.61 7.84 -49.43
CA VAL A 138 -13.30 8.65 -50.62
C VAL A 138 -11.83 8.41 -50.96
#